data_AF-A0A1V9EYT2-F1
#
_entry.id   AF-A0A1V9EYT2-F1
#
_cell.length_a   1.000
_cell.length_b   1.000
_cell.length_c   1.000
_cell.angle_alpha   90.00
_cell.angle_beta   90.00
_cell.angle_gamma   90.00
#
_symmetry.space_group_name_H-M   'P 1'
#
loop_
_entity.id
_entity.type
_entity.pdbx_description
1 polymer ?
#
loop_
_entity_poly.entity_id
_entity_poly.type
_entity_poly.pdbx_seq_one_letter_code
_entity_poly.pdbx_strand_id
1 'polypeptide(L)'
;MKKIYLIYLPAFLLLISACKKDKSTPPIENLLTSKNWTLFDYYAPNYINFSPHFEGTLSFKRGGQAGYTDTIGQLYSGTWEHIYHDDTEKHSLYIKLVNPATQDEIIEYYDHIEFLDDRHFTAYVYAGFSENYFQFQEKR
;
A
#
# COMPACT_ATOMS: atom_id res chain seq x y z
N MET A 1 22.99 68.67 -12.52
CA MET A 1 21.95 68.05 -11.67
C MET A 1 21.89 66.56 -11.99
N LYS A 2 22.06 65.71 -10.98
CA LYS A 2 22.11 64.23 -11.07
C LYS A 2 20.73 63.66 -11.40
N LYS A 3 20.63 62.68 -12.31
CA LYS A 3 19.64 61.59 -12.26
C LYS A 3 20.23 60.33 -12.91
N ILE A 4 20.62 59.38 -12.06
CA ILE A 4 20.98 58.00 -12.39
C ILE A 4 19.70 57.21 -12.14
N TYR A 5 19.14 56.56 -13.15
CA TYR A 5 18.08 55.57 -12.95
C TYR A 5 18.16 54.47 -14.02
N LEU A 6 17.90 53.25 -13.57
CA LEU A 6 17.76 52.00 -14.33
C LEU A 6 19.04 51.28 -14.77
N ILE A 7 19.88 50.94 -13.80
CA ILE A 7 20.58 49.65 -13.81
C ILE A 7 19.96 48.85 -12.67
N TYR A 8 18.98 47.98 -12.91
CA TYR A 8 18.56 46.87 -12.02
C TYR A 8 17.36 46.15 -12.65
N LEU A 9 17.55 45.44 -13.76
CA LEU A 9 16.57 44.41 -14.17
C LEU A 9 17.16 43.38 -15.15
N PRO A 10 18.24 42.68 -14.76
CA PRO A 10 18.33 41.27 -15.12
C PRO A 10 18.88 40.45 -13.96
N ALA A 11 18.14 40.36 -12.85
CA ALA A 11 18.55 39.52 -11.71
C ALA A 11 17.37 38.89 -10.95
N PHE A 12 16.13 39.01 -11.45
CA PHE A 12 14.94 38.47 -10.77
C PHE A 12 14.31 37.25 -11.47
N LEU A 13 14.94 36.72 -12.54
CA LEU A 13 14.46 35.53 -13.27
C LEU A 13 15.29 34.27 -13.00
N LEU A 14 16.01 34.20 -11.87
CA LEU A 14 16.82 33.03 -11.47
C LEU A 14 16.31 32.32 -10.20
N LEU A 15 15.02 32.43 -9.87
CA LEU A 15 14.46 31.81 -8.65
C LEU A 15 13.17 31.00 -8.87
N ILE A 16 13.11 30.21 -9.94
CA ILE A 16 12.15 29.09 -10.01
C ILE A 16 12.77 27.88 -10.70
N SER A 17 13.94 27.46 -10.21
CA SER A 17 14.40 26.08 -10.31
C SER A 17 14.28 25.44 -8.92
N ALA A 18 13.08 25.49 -8.33
CA ALA A 18 12.70 24.46 -7.38
C ALA A 18 12.25 23.27 -8.23
N CYS A 19 13.22 22.57 -8.85
CA CYS A 19 13.03 21.17 -9.15
C CYS A 19 12.80 20.50 -7.81
N LYS A 20 11.53 20.40 -7.40
CA LYS A 20 11.10 19.40 -6.43
C LYS A 20 11.58 18.11 -7.07
N LYS A 21 12.71 17.59 -6.58
CA LYS A 21 13.24 16.32 -7.01
C LYS A 21 12.12 15.35 -6.69
N ASP A 22 11.35 14.98 -7.71
CA ASP A 22 10.38 13.92 -7.65
C ASP A 22 11.15 12.72 -7.11
N LYS A 23 11.03 12.50 -5.79
CA LYS A 23 11.28 11.18 -5.25
C LYS A 23 10.21 10.37 -5.94
N SER A 24 10.59 9.72 -7.05
CA SER A 24 9.75 8.72 -7.69
C SER A 24 9.31 7.79 -6.58
N THR A 25 8.04 7.90 -6.19
CA THR A 25 7.44 7.01 -5.21
C THR A 25 7.70 5.61 -5.76
N PRO A 26 8.35 4.71 -4.98
CA PRO A 26 8.62 3.38 -5.47
C PRO A 26 7.28 2.76 -5.92
N PRO A 27 7.26 2.01 -7.04
CA PRO A 27 6.09 1.26 -7.44
C PRO A 27 5.50 0.50 -6.25
N ILE A 28 4.18 0.41 -6.15
CA ILE A 28 3.50 -0.26 -5.03
C ILE A 28 4.03 -1.68 -4.79
N GLU A 29 4.33 -2.42 -5.85
CA GLU A 29 5.00 -3.73 -5.74
C GLU A 29 6.31 -3.67 -4.95
N ASN A 30 7.15 -2.65 -5.17
CA ASN A 30 8.39 -2.50 -4.41
C ASN A 30 8.14 -2.17 -2.94
N LEU A 31 7.12 -1.37 -2.63
CA LEU A 31 6.76 -1.09 -1.24
C LEU A 31 6.28 -2.38 -0.56
N LEU A 32 5.31 -3.08 -1.15
CA LEU A 32 4.77 -4.35 -0.63
C LEU A 32 5.87 -5.38 -0.39
N THR A 33 6.78 -5.58 -1.34
CA THR A 33 7.82 -6.62 -1.28
C THR A 33 9.05 -6.27 -0.44
N SER A 34 9.19 -5.01 -0.01
CA SER A 34 10.35 -4.58 0.77
C SER A 34 10.24 -4.89 2.27
N LYS A 35 9.04 -5.23 2.75
CA LYS A 35 8.69 -5.25 4.17
C LYS A 35 7.79 -6.43 4.51
N ASN A 36 7.66 -6.67 5.82
CA ASN A 36 6.61 -7.53 6.37
C ASN A 36 5.54 -6.63 6.98
N TRP A 37 4.29 -7.08 6.90
CA TRP A 37 3.12 -6.27 7.21
C TRP A 37 2.29 -6.95 8.28
N THR A 38 1.75 -6.15 9.21
CA THR A 38 0.82 -6.60 10.24
C THR A 38 -0.40 -5.70 10.22
N LEU A 39 -1.59 -6.30 10.27
CA LEU A 39 -2.82 -5.55 10.48
C LEU A 39 -2.76 -4.87 11.86
N PHE A 40 -3.06 -3.58 11.93
CA PHE A 40 -3.09 -2.85 13.21
C PHE A 40 -4.42 -2.16 13.50
N ASP A 41 -5.21 -1.88 12.46
CA ASP A 41 -6.55 -1.33 12.62
C ASP A 41 -7.45 -1.77 11.45
N TYR A 42 -8.76 -1.76 11.66
CA TYR A 42 -9.74 -2.04 10.62
C TYR A 42 -11.10 -1.46 10.97
N TYR A 43 -11.88 -1.15 9.94
CA TYR A 43 -13.27 -0.74 10.06
C TYR A 43 -14.09 -1.48 9.01
N ALA A 44 -14.94 -2.40 9.47
CA ALA A 44 -15.73 -3.27 8.59
C ALA A 44 -17.19 -3.41 9.09
N PRO A 45 -17.96 -2.30 9.14
CA PRO A 45 -19.29 -2.27 9.76
C PRO A 45 -20.34 -3.15 9.07
N ASN A 46 -20.13 -3.50 7.79
CA ASN A 46 -21.12 -4.20 6.96
C ASN A 46 -20.68 -5.61 6.55
N TYR A 47 -19.59 -6.13 7.12
CA TYR A 47 -19.21 -7.53 6.97
C TYR A 47 -19.91 -8.38 8.04
N ILE A 48 -20.96 -9.11 7.63
CA ILE A 48 -21.64 -10.08 8.51
C ILE A 48 -20.70 -11.28 8.72
N ASN A 49 -20.39 -11.61 9.98
CA ASN A 49 -19.42 -12.65 10.39
C ASN A 49 -17.96 -12.35 9.98
N PHE A 50 -17.51 -11.11 10.16
CA PHE A 50 -16.13 -10.72 9.88
C PHE A 50 -15.13 -11.35 10.85
N SER A 51 -14.09 -11.99 10.31
CA SER A 51 -12.82 -12.23 11.00
C SER A 51 -11.71 -11.70 10.09
N PRO A 52 -10.87 -10.75 10.55
CA PRO A 52 -9.73 -10.34 9.75
C PRO A 52 -8.78 -11.53 9.61
N HIS A 53 -8.59 -12.04 8.39
CA HIS A 53 -7.76 -13.23 8.18
C HIS A 53 -6.26 -12.97 8.46
N PHE A 54 -5.81 -11.72 8.47
CA PHE A 54 -4.40 -11.32 8.57
C PHE A 54 -4.02 -10.59 9.88
N GLU A 55 -4.44 -11.10 11.03
CA GLU A 55 -3.97 -10.60 12.34
C GLU A 55 -2.49 -10.92 12.63
N GLY A 56 -1.90 -11.83 11.86
CA GLY A 56 -0.50 -12.20 11.94
C GLY A 56 0.45 -11.33 11.09
N THR A 57 1.53 -11.95 10.61
CA THR A 57 2.55 -11.30 9.78
C THR A 57 2.45 -11.76 8.33
N LEU A 58 2.21 -10.82 7.42
CA LEU A 58 2.17 -11.03 5.99
C LEU A 58 3.49 -10.59 5.34
N SER A 59 3.94 -11.33 4.34
CA SER A 59 5.16 -11.05 3.59
C SER A 59 4.92 -11.26 2.11
N PHE A 60 5.37 -10.31 1.30
CA PHE A 60 5.31 -10.39 -0.16
C PHE A 60 6.71 -10.50 -0.72
N LYS A 61 6.89 -11.36 -1.71
CA LYS A 61 8.14 -11.49 -2.46
C LYS A 61 7.91 -11.14 -3.92
N ARG A 62 8.94 -10.60 -4.55
CA ARG A 62 8.98 -10.42 -6.00
C ARG A 62 8.73 -11.76 -6.70
N GLY A 63 8.00 -11.72 -7.81
CA GLY A 63 7.56 -12.93 -8.52
C GLY A 63 6.28 -13.54 -7.94
N GLY A 64 5.49 -12.77 -7.18
CA GLY A 64 4.13 -13.14 -6.80
C GLY A 64 4.02 -14.17 -5.67
N GLN A 65 5.09 -14.46 -4.92
CA GLN A 65 5.03 -15.37 -3.77
C GLN A 65 4.64 -14.61 -2.50
N ALA A 66 3.72 -15.18 -1.72
CA ALA A 66 3.28 -14.65 -0.44
C ALA A 66 3.51 -15.65 0.68
N GLY A 67 3.79 -15.13 1.88
CA GLY A 67 3.87 -15.92 3.11
C GLY A 67 3.12 -15.23 4.23
N TYR A 68 2.45 -16.00 5.07
CA TYR A 68 1.74 -15.50 6.24
C TYR A 68 2.05 -16.38 7.45
N THR A 69 2.26 -15.74 8.60
CA THR A 69 2.38 -16.42 9.89
C THR A 69 1.30 -15.89 10.80
N ASP A 70 0.37 -16.73 11.22
CA ASP A 70 -0.73 -16.31 12.09
C ASP A 70 -0.23 -15.97 13.52
N THR A 71 -1.17 -15.56 14.39
CA THR A 71 -0.86 -15.14 15.77
C THR A 71 -0.41 -16.29 16.69
N ILE A 72 -0.66 -17.55 16.31
CA ILE A 72 -0.27 -18.75 17.05
C ILE A 72 0.92 -19.48 16.41
N GLY A 73 1.48 -18.95 15.33
CA GLY A 73 2.68 -19.43 14.67
C GLY A 73 2.45 -20.42 13.52
N GLN A 74 1.21 -20.63 13.06
CA GLN A 74 0.96 -21.42 11.86
C GLN A 74 1.46 -20.69 10.61
N LEU A 75 2.04 -21.46 9.70
CA LEU A 75 2.64 -20.95 8.48
C LEU A 75 1.74 -21.23 7.29
N TYR A 76 1.53 -20.20 6.49
CA TYR A 76 0.85 -20.27 5.22
C TYR A 76 1.77 -19.76 4.12
N SER A 77 1.66 -20.36 2.94
CA SER A 77 2.41 -19.97 1.76
C SER A 77 1.51 -19.99 0.54
N GLY A 78 1.79 -19.13 -0.43
CA GLY A 78 1.02 -19.09 -1.65
C GLY A 78 1.42 -17.93 -2.54
N THR A 79 0.43 -17.27 -3.12
CA THR A 79 0.63 -16.25 -4.14
C THR A 79 -0.06 -14.95 -3.81
N TRP A 80 0.45 -13.87 -4.38
CA TRP A 80 -0.23 -12.58 -4.41
C TRP A 80 -0.12 -11.97 -5.80
N GLU A 81 -1.07 -11.12 -6.12
CA GLU A 81 -1.10 -10.35 -7.37
C GLU A 81 -1.58 -8.93 -7.08
N HIS A 82 -0.97 -7.97 -7.78
CA HIS A 82 -1.34 -6.57 -7.74
C HIS A 82 -1.63 -6.09 -9.16
N ILE A 83 -2.72 -5.35 -9.31
CA ILE A 83 -3.18 -4.87 -10.61
C ILE A 83 -3.45 -3.37 -10.50
N TYR A 84 -2.95 -2.59 -11.46
CA TYR A 84 -3.31 -1.19 -11.64
C TYR A 84 -4.47 -1.09 -12.63
N HIS A 85 -5.51 -0.36 -12.25
CA HIS A 85 -6.73 -0.14 -13.03
C HIS A 85 -6.71 1.29 -13.57
N ASP A 86 -6.43 1.45 -14.87
CA ASP A 86 -6.30 2.76 -15.53
C ASP A 86 -7.58 3.62 -15.47
N ASP A 87 -8.75 2.99 -15.42
CA ASP A 87 -10.06 3.64 -15.46
C ASP A 87 -10.42 4.35 -14.14
N THR A 88 -9.93 3.82 -13.03
CA THR A 88 -10.19 4.30 -11.67
C THR A 88 -8.95 4.86 -11.00
N GLU A 89 -7.77 4.72 -11.62
CA GLU A 89 -6.45 5.03 -11.06
C GLU A 89 -6.20 4.28 -9.73
N LYS A 90 -6.81 3.11 -9.56
CA LYS A 90 -6.74 2.31 -8.33
C LYS A 90 -5.84 1.10 -8.50
N HIS A 91 -5.31 0.64 -7.37
CA HIS A 91 -4.52 -0.58 -7.29
C HIS A 91 -5.29 -1.64 -6.52
N SER A 92 -5.59 -2.81 -7.10
CA SER A 92 -6.17 -3.93 -6.35
C SER A 92 -5.09 -4.89 -5.86
N LEU A 93 -5.42 -5.69 -4.85
CA LEU A 93 -4.52 -6.69 -4.27
C LEU A 93 -5.29 -7.99 -4.05
N TYR A 94 -4.79 -9.07 -4.64
CA TYR A 94 -5.28 -10.43 -4.43
C TYR A 94 -4.23 -11.25 -3.68
N ILE A 95 -4.66 -12.01 -2.68
CA ILE A 95 -3.81 -12.86 -1.86
C ILE A 95 -4.45 -14.24 -1.76
N LYS A 96 -3.66 -15.27 -2.01
CA LYS A 96 -4.05 -16.66 -1.87
C LYS A 96 -2.98 -17.41 -1.09
N LEU A 97 -3.35 -18.02 0.02
CA LEU A 97 -2.44 -18.65 0.96
C LEU A 97 -2.99 -20.01 1.40
N VAL A 98 -2.13 -21.00 1.54
CA VAL A 98 -2.50 -22.34 1.99
C VAL A 98 -1.57 -22.76 3.12
N ASN A 99 -2.14 -23.31 4.19
CA ASN A 99 -1.37 -24.00 5.23
C ASN A 99 -0.97 -25.38 4.70
N PRO A 100 0.33 -25.69 4.52
CA PRO A 100 0.74 -26.95 3.94
C PRO A 100 0.43 -28.17 4.82
N ALA A 101 0.27 -27.99 6.13
CA ALA A 101 0.01 -29.07 7.07
C ALA A 101 -1.49 -29.43 7.12
N THR A 102 -2.37 -28.44 7.16
CA THR A 102 -3.82 -28.64 7.30
C THR A 102 -4.58 -28.57 5.98
N GLN A 103 -3.96 -28.00 4.94
CA GLN A 103 -4.59 -27.61 3.67
C GLN A 103 -5.65 -26.51 3.83
N ASP A 104 -5.68 -25.81 4.96
CA ASP A 104 -6.57 -24.66 5.15
C ASP A 104 -6.16 -23.53 4.21
N GLU A 105 -7.14 -22.95 3.53
CA GLU A 105 -6.96 -21.92 2.52
C GLU A 105 -7.46 -20.56 3.03
N ILE A 106 -6.66 -19.52 2.80
CA ILE A 106 -7.02 -18.12 3.02
C ILE A 106 -6.96 -17.43 1.67
N ILE A 107 -8.09 -16.85 1.26
CA ILE A 107 -8.19 -16.03 0.05
C ILE A 107 -8.72 -14.67 0.46
N GLU A 108 -8.00 -13.63 0.06
CA GLU A 108 -8.42 -12.25 0.28
C GLU A 108 -8.27 -11.43 -0.99
N TYR A 109 -9.25 -10.57 -1.22
CA TYR A 109 -9.27 -9.65 -2.33
C TYR A 109 -9.61 -8.25 -1.83
N TYR A 110 -8.74 -7.30 -2.12
CA TYR A 110 -8.92 -5.89 -1.84
C TYR A 110 -9.13 -5.15 -3.15
N ASP A 111 -10.26 -4.45 -3.26
CA ASP A 111 -10.62 -3.64 -4.43
C ASP A 111 -9.63 -2.51 -4.67
N HIS A 112 -9.09 -1.97 -3.57
CA HIS A 112 -8.18 -0.84 -3.60
C HIS A 112 -7.16 -0.94 -2.48
N ILE A 113 -5.89 -0.65 -2.77
CA ILE A 113 -4.85 -0.41 -1.79
C ILE A 113 -4.22 0.96 -2.04
N GLU A 114 -3.89 1.64 -0.96
CA GLU A 114 -3.16 2.91 -0.99
C GLU A 114 -2.08 2.92 0.09
N PHE A 115 -0.92 3.49 -0.23
CA PHE A 115 0.14 3.71 0.74
C PHE A 115 0.02 5.11 1.31
N LEU A 116 -0.13 5.21 2.63
CA LEU A 116 -0.12 6.49 3.34
C LEU A 116 1.30 7.04 3.47
N ASP A 117 2.26 6.13 3.72
CA ASP A 117 3.70 6.37 3.70
C ASP A 117 4.43 5.06 3.35
N ASP A 118 5.75 4.99 3.54
CA ASP A 118 6.50 3.76 3.24
C ASP A 118 6.24 2.62 4.24
N ARG A 119 5.64 2.90 5.39
CA ARG A 119 5.43 2.00 6.53
C ARG A 119 3.97 1.65 6.78
N HIS A 120 3.04 2.29 6.10
CA HIS A 120 1.61 2.07 6.29
C HIS A 120 0.89 2.04 4.95
N PHE A 121 0.01 1.06 4.79
CA PHE A 121 -0.93 1.03 3.68
C PHE A 121 -2.33 0.65 4.17
N THR A 122 -3.34 1.16 3.48
CA THR A 122 -4.73 0.82 3.70
C THR A 122 -5.21 -0.06 2.55
N ALA A 123 -5.93 -1.12 2.86
CA ALA A 123 -6.60 -1.98 1.89
C ALA A 123 -8.11 -1.88 2.09
N TYR A 124 -8.85 -1.72 1.00
CA TYR A 124 -10.28 -1.45 1.00
C TYR A 124 -11.05 -2.60 0.35
N VAL A 125 -12.24 -2.84 0.88
CA VAL A 125 -13.24 -3.69 0.26
C VAL A 125 -14.57 -2.93 0.18
N TYR A 126 -15.07 -2.77 -1.05
CA TYR A 126 -16.31 -2.06 -1.33
C TYR A 126 -17.48 -3.04 -1.40
N ALA A 127 -18.42 -2.91 -0.47
CA ALA A 127 -19.63 -3.74 -0.40
C ALA A 127 -20.88 -2.87 -0.56
N GLY A 128 -21.43 -2.78 -1.78
CA GLY A 128 -22.53 -1.87 -2.11
C GLY A 128 -22.09 -0.41 -1.91
N PHE A 129 -22.78 0.31 -1.02
CA PHE A 129 -22.41 1.69 -0.65
C PHE A 129 -21.46 1.77 0.55
N SER A 130 -21.00 0.63 1.04
CA SER A 130 -20.18 0.55 2.24
C SER A 130 -18.71 0.44 1.88
N GLU A 131 -17.91 1.26 2.53
CA GLU A 131 -16.46 1.15 2.51
C GLU A 131 -16.01 0.41 3.78
N ASN A 132 -15.30 -0.70 3.59
CA ASN A 132 -14.59 -1.39 4.65
C ASN A 132 -13.10 -1.21 4.40
N TYR A 133 -12.31 -1.04 5.45
CA TYR A 133 -10.87 -0.85 5.32
C TYR A 133 -10.06 -1.62 6.36
N PHE A 134 -8.82 -1.93 5.98
CA PHE A 134 -7.83 -2.69 6.72
C PHE A 134 -6.52 -1.93 6.67
N GLN A 135 -6.00 -1.52 7.82
CA GLN A 135 -4.76 -0.76 7.91
C GLN A 135 -3.62 -1.66 8.32
N PHE A 136 -2.60 -1.71 7.48
CA PHE A 136 -1.40 -2.49 7.68
C PHE A 136 -0.22 -1.58 7.98
N GLN A 137 0.63 -2.01 8.90
CA GLN A 137 1.88 -1.34 9.25
C GLN A 137 3.07 -2.28 9.07
N GLU A 138 4.24 -1.70 8.83
CA GLU A 138 5.51 -2.43 8.80
C GLU A 138 5.77 -3.12 10.16
N LYS A 139 6.02 -4.42 10.10
CA LYS A 139 6.49 -5.19 11.26
C LYS A 139 7.94 -4.83 11.57
N ARG A 140 8.18 -4.32 12.78
CA ARG A 140 9.52 -4.00 13.30
C ARG A 140 10.24 -5.22 13.87
#